data_AF-A0A1B4FGE7-F1
#
_entry.id   AF-A0A1B4FGE7-F1
#
_cell.length_a   1.000
_cell.length_b   1.000
_cell.length_c   1.000
_cell.angle_alpha   90.00
_cell.angle_beta   90.00
_cell.angle_gamma   90.00
#
_symmetry.space_group_name_H-M   'P 1'
#
loop_
_entity.id
_entity.type
_entity.pdbx_description
1 polymer ?
#
loop_
_entity_poly.entity_id
_entity_poly.type
_entity_poly.pdbx_seq_one_letter_code
_entity_poly.pdbx_strand_id
1 'polypeptide(L)' 'MNDIQHHNDFPPLTTDQIQGLVESIQDAFGGNFSRAEFTNHLLTLLEDVPGFEVGDVPAALIESAWAIYSGGRS' A
#
# COMPACT_ATOMS: atom_id res chain seq x y z
N MET A 1 -20.76 21.56 13.18
CA MET A 1 -21.14 20.32 12.48
C MET A 1 -19.84 19.57 12.26
N ASN A 2 -19.42 18.82 13.29
CA ASN A 2 -18.23 18.01 13.28
C ASN A 2 -18.72 16.58 13.42
N ASP A 3 -18.66 15.82 12.34
CA ASP A 3 -18.52 14.36 12.35
C ASP A 3 -18.22 13.97 10.91
N ILE A 4 -16.98 14.26 10.50
CA ILE A 4 -16.33 13.49 9.45
C ILE A 4 -16.17 12.09 10.03
N GLN A 5 -17.27 11.32 10.00
CA GLN A 5 -17.19 9.88 10.04
C GLN A 5 -16.45 9.50 8.76
N HIS A 6 -15.12 9.48 8.82
CA HIS A 6 -14.33 8.63 7.96
C HIS A 6 -14.70 7.21 8.35
N HIS A 7 -15.87 6.80 7.87
CA HIS A 7 -16.21 5.40 7.75
C HIS A 7 -15.01 4.80 7.04
N ASN A 8 -14.42 3.80 7.67
CA ASN A 8 -13.36 2.95 7.16
C ASN A 8 -13.93 2.15 5.95
N ASP A 9 -14.49 2.86 4.98
CA ASP A 9 -15.24 2.40 3.81
C ASP A 9 -14.27 2.10 2.66
N PHE A 10 -12.96 2.10 2.93
CA PHE A 10 -12.07 1.36 2.07
C PHE A 10 -12.38 -0.12 2.28
N PRO A 11 -12.96 -0.82 1.28
CA PRO A 11 -13.00 -2.26 1.36
C PRO A 11 -11.56 -2.71 1.60
N PRO A 12 -11.31 -3.58 2.59
CA PRO A 12 -9.96 -4.06 2.85
C PRO A 12 -9.41 -4.56 1.52
N LEU A 13 -8.39 -3.87 1.01
CA LEU A 13 -7.79 -4.17 -0.29
C LEU A 13 -7.57 -5.68 -0.34
N THR A 14 -8.18 -6.33 -1.32
CA THR A 14 -8.06 -7.78 -1.46
C THR A 14 -6.61 -8.12 -1.73
N THR A 15 -6.17 -9.31 -1.32
CA THR A 15 -4.79 -9.78 -1.55
C THR A 15 -4.33 -9.58 -3.00
N ASP A 16 -5.23 -9.77 -3.97
CA ASP A 16 -5.01 -9.55 -5.39
C ASP A 16 -4.65 -8.09 -5.73
N GLN A 17 -5.37 -7.12 -5.14
CA GLN A 17 -5.07 -5.70 -5.33
C GLN A 17 -3.75 -5.31 -4.68
N ILE A 18 -3.46 -5.85 -3.50
CA ILE A 18 -2.18 -5.62 -2.82
C ILE A 18 -1.03 -6.20 -3.65
N GLN A 19 -1.23 -7.38 -4.25
CA GLN A 19 -0.25 -7.96 -5.15
C GLN A 19 -0.03 -7.09 -6.39
N GLY A 20 -1.09 -6.60 -7.02
CA GLY A 20 -1.00 -5.67 -8.15
C GLY A 20 -0.25 -4.37 -7.83
N LEU A 21 -0.40 -3.84 -6.60
CA LEU A 21 0.38 -2.70 -6.11
C LEU A 21 1.86 -3.05 -5.98
N VAL A 22 2.19 -4.22 -5.40
CA VAL A 22 3.57 -4.70 -5.27
C VAL A 22 4.22 -4.91 -6.63
N GLU A 23 3.50 -5.44 -7.60
CA GLU A 23 3.96 -5.61 -8.98
C GLU A 23 4.18 -4.25 -9.66
N SER A 24 3.27 -3.29 -9.45
CA SER A 24 3.40 -1.93 -9.99
C SER A 24 4.59 -1.17 -9.39
N ILE A 25 4.85 -1.31 -8.09
CA ILE A 25 6.06 -0.77 -7.44
C ILE A 25 7.30 -1.40 -8.05
N GLN A 26 7.28 -2.72 -8.29
CA GLN A 26 8.42 -3.42 -8.87
C GLN A 26 8.69 -3.03 -10.33
N ASP A 27 7.64 -2.82 -11.11
CA ASP A 27 7.74 -2.39 -12.51
C ASP A 27 8.23 -0.93 -12.60
N ALA A 28 7.68 -0.03 -11.77
CA ALA A 28 7.98 1.39 -11.81
C ALA A 28 9.34 1.75 -11.18
N PHE A 29 9.68 1.13 -10.05
CA PHE A 29 10.87 1.48 -9.26
C PHE A 29 11.96 0.41 -9.29
N GLY A 30 11.67 -0.80 -9.78
CA GLY A 30 12.58 -1.94 -9.81
C GLY A 30 12.44 -2.88 -8.61
N GLY A 31 13.43 -3.73 -8.39
CA GLY A 31 13.44 -4.68 -7.26
C GLY A 31 14.44 -4.33 -6.17
N ASN A 32 14.48 -5.15 -5.12
CA ASN A 32 15.48 -5.14 -4.06
C ASN A 32 15.40 -4.01 -3.02
N PHE A 33 14.20 -3.52 -2.71
CA PHE A 33 13.98 -2.50 -1.69
C PHE A 33 14.16 -3.01 -0.27
N SER A 34 14.71 -2.16 0.60
CA SER A 34 14.52 -2.31 2.04
C SER A 34 13.07 -2.05 2.45
N ARG A 35 12.66 -2.50 3.64
CA ARG A 35 11.29 -2.27 4.15
C ARG A 35 10.92 -0.78 4.17
N ALA A 36 11.87 0.09 4.50
CA ALA A 36 11.67 1.54 4.53
C ALA A 36 11.46 2.12 3.13
N GLU A 37 12.30 1.74 2.17
CA GLU A 37 12.17 2.17 0.76
C GLU A 37 10.86 1.68 0.15
N PHE A 38 10.52 0.41 0.35
CA PHE A 38 9.26 -0.17 -0.11
C PHE A 38 8.05 0.60 0.45
N THR A 39 8.05 0.88 1.75
CA THR A 39 6.96 1.64 2.39
C THR A 39 6.86 3.04 1.79
N ASN A 40 7.98 3.71 1.55
CA ASN A 40 7.98 5.04 0.95
C ASN A 40 7.40 5.03 -0.47
N HIS A 41 7.83 4.08 -1.32
CA HIS A 41 7.30 3.93 -2.67
C HIS A 41 5.80 3.58 -2.69
N LEU A 42 5.36 2.71 -1.78
CA LEU A 42 3.95 2.35 -1.64
C LEU A 42 3.11 3.55 -1.23
N LEU A 43 3.56 4.35 -0.26
CA LEU A 43 2.86 5.56 0.15
C LEU A 43 2.78 6.57 -0.99
N THR A 44 3.88 6.82 -1.71
CA THR A 44 3.88 7.71 -2.88
C THR A 44 2.90 7.28 -3.97
N LEU A 45 2.74 5.96 -4.19
CA LEU A 45 1.75 5.44 -5.14
C LEU A 45 0.31 5.64 -4.65
N LEU A 46 0.08 5.41 -3.36
CA LEU A 46 -1.24 5.59 -2.74
C LEU A 46 -1.65 7.06 -2.66
N GLU A 47 -0.71 8.00 -2.53
CA GLU A 47 -0.98 9.44 -2.57
C GLU A 47 -1.60 9.91 -3.89
N ASP A 48 -1.31 9.23 -5.01
CA ASP A 48 -1.90 9.51 -6.32
C ASP A 48 -3.29 8.85 -6.50
N VAL A 49 -3.64 7.91 -5.63
CA VAL A 49 -4.92 7.18 -5.68
C VAL A 49 -6.00 7.97 -4.91
N PRO A 50 -7.07 8.43 -5.57
CA PRO A 50 -8.16 9.10 -4.88
C PRO A 50 -8.80 8.16 -3.85
N GLY A 51 -8.76 8.56 -2.59
CA GLY A 51 -9.22 7.76 -1.45
C GLY A 51 -8.11 7.33 -0.48
N PHE A 52 -6.84 7.42 -0.87
CA PHE A 52 -5.70 7.22 0.03
C PHE A 52 -4.95 8.53 0.31
N GLU A 53 -5.69 9.61 0.48
CA GLU A 53 -5.09 10.91 0.78
C GLU A 53 -4.36 10.86 2.13
N VAL A 54 -3.05 11.12 2.07
CA VAL A 54 -2.04 11.23 3.12
C VAL A 54 -2.56 11.04 4.55
N GLY A 55 -2.31 9.86 5.12
CA GLY A 55 -2.38 9.62 6.57
C GLY A 55 -3.32 8.50 7.02
N ASP A 56 -4.22 8.02 6.16
CA ASP A 56 -5.20 6.96 6.47
C ASP A 56 -4.82 5.60 5.86
N VAL A 57 -3.55 5.39 5.49
CA VAL A 57 -3.11 4.08 5.01
C VAL A 57 -2.99 3.14 6.22
N PRO A 58 -3.78 2.06 6.30
CA PRO A 58 -3.74 1.16 7.44
C PRO A 58 -2.39 0.43 7.47
N ALA A 59 -1.76 0.37 8.65
CA ALA A 59 -0.50 -0.36 8.83
C ALA A 59 -0.59 -1.82 8.36
N ALA A 60 -1.77 -2.45 8.49
CA ALA A 60 -2.04 -3.80 8.01
C ALA A 60 -1.86 -3.96 6.49
N LEU A 61 -2.13 -2.91 5.70
CA LEU A 61 -1.91 -2.92 4.25
C LEU A 61 -0.41 -2.90 3.95
N ILE A 62 0.34 -2.03 4.63
CA ILE A 62 1.80 -1.95 4.49
C ILE A 62 2.44 -3.29 4.85
N GLU A 63 2.00 -3.90 5.95
CA GLU A 63 2.48 -5.22 6.38
C GLU A 63 2.13 -6.33 5.38
N SER A 64 0.90 -6.34 4.86
CA SER A 64 0.48 -7.33 3.86
C SER A 64 1.26 -7.18 2.54
N ALA A 65 1.42 -5.95 2.06
CA ALA A 65 2.19 -5.64 0.87
C ALA A 65 3.67 -6.03 1.02
N TRP A 66 4.26 -5.73 2.18
CA TRP A 66 5.62 -6.14 2.51
C TRP A 66 5.76 -7.66 2.61
N ALA A 67 4.79 -8.35 3.21
CA ALA A 67 4.80 -9.82 3.32
C ALA A 67 4.73 -10.47 1.94
N ILE A 68 3.94 -9.93 1.00
CA ILE A 68 3.86 -10.41 -0.39
C ILE A 68 5.20 -10.16 -1.10
N TYR A 69 5.75 -8.94 -0.99
CA TYR A 69 7.01 -8.57 -1.63
C TYR A 69 8.20 -9.39 -1.12
N SER A 70 8.31 -9.58 0.20
CA SER A 70 9.41 -10.32 0.82
C SER A 70 9.22 -11.84 0.78
N GLY A 71 7.97 -12.32 0.82
CA GLY A 71 7.61 -13.74 0.77
C GLY A 71 7.67 -14.34 -0.63
N GLY A 72 7.43 -13.54 -1.69
CA GLY A 72 7.61 -13.93 -3.09
C GLY A 72 9.07 -14.15 -3.51
N ARG A 73 10.02 -13.93 -2.61
CA ARG A 73 11.47 -13.97 -2.85
C ARG A 73 12.16 -15.23 -2.29
N SER A 74 11.45 -16.35 -2.20
CA SER A 74 12.05 -17.64 -1.82
C SER A 74 12.76 -18.33 -2.98
#